data_AF-A0A397EYU1-F1
#
_entry.id   AF-A0A397EYU1-F1
#
_cell.length_a   1.000
_cell.length_b   1.000
_cell.length_c   1.000
_cell.angle_alpha   90.00
_cell.angle_beta   90.00
_cell.angle_gamma   90.00
#
_symmetry.space_group_name_H-M   'P 1'
#
loop_
_entity.id
_entity.type
_entity.pdbx_description
1 polymer ?
#
loop_
_entity_poly.entity_id
_entity_poly.type
_entity_poly.pdbx_seq_one_letter_code
_entity_poly.pdbx_strand_id
1 'polypeptide(L)'
;MECTSPEVYPKTSVENEAERRRTKQDAVQAILPVKAAEAKTRGLAPAEAMRLLDLFAKHIDVFGEDLGDDLPVEVEPLEVRIKPGSTPVKCGMRWYPQ
;
A
#
# COMPACT_ATOMS: atom_id res chain seq x y z
N MET A 1 23.06 -29.91 -11.89
CA MET A 1 23.02 -28.55 -11.29
C MET A 1 21.69 -28.46 -10.58
N GLU A 2 21.68 -28.66 -9.28
CA GLU A 2 20.46 -28.58 -8.47
C GLU A 2 20.20 -27.10 -8.18
N CYS A 3 19.10 -26.56 -8.71
CA CYS A 3 18.67 -25.21 -8.40
C CYS A 3 18.16 -25.21 -6.96
N THR A 4 18.92 -24.61 -6.03
CA THR A 4 18.44 -24.29 -4.68
C THR A 4 17.19 -23.42 -4.83
N SER A 5 16.02 -23.97 -4.44
CA SER A 5 14.81 -23.17 -4.32
C SER A 5 15.10 -22.05 -3.32
N PRO A 6 14.83 -20.78 -3.65
CA PRO A 6 14.98 -19.70 -2.68
C PRO A 6 14.09 -20.03 -1.48
N GLU A 7 14.66 -20.03 -0.29
CA GLU A 7 13.86 -20.03 0.94
C GLU A 7 13.01 -18.76 0.90
N VAL A 8 11.72 -18.94 0.68
CA VAL A 8 10.72 -17.89 0.88
C VAL A 8 10.75 -17.62 2.37
N TYR A 9 11.39 -16.52 2.77
CA TYR A 9 11.38 -16.04 4.15
C TYR A 9 9.94 -16.10 4.68
N PRO A 10 9.72 -16.57 5.93
CA PRO A 10 8.39 -16.58 6.49
C PRO A 10 7.84 -15.16 6.40
N LYS A 11 6.72 -15.01 5.68
CA LYS A 11 5.95 -13.78 5.67
C LYS A 11 5.77 -13.39 7.14
N THR A 12 6.08 -12.15 7.48
CA THR A 12 5.72 -11.58 8.78
C THR A 12 4.30 -12.01 9.12
N SER A 13 4.08 -12.50 10.34
CA SER A 13 2.79 -13.09 10.71
C SER A 13 1.64 -12.14 10.33
N VAL A 14 0.51 -12.71 9.90
CA VAL A 14 -0.67 -11.97 9.45
C VAL A 14 -1.12 -10.93 10.49
N GLU A 15 -0.91 -11.23 11.77
CA GLU A 15 -1.17 -10.33 12.90
C GLU A 15 -0.33 -9.04 12.86
N ASN A 16 0.96 -9.14 12.53
CA ASN A 16 1.85 -7.98 12.40
C ASN A 16 1.46 -7.09 11.20
N GLU A 17 0.91 -7.67 10.13
CA GLU A 17 0.40 -6.88 9.01
C GLU A 17 -0.90 -6.16 9.34
N ALA A 18 -1.82 -6.83 10.05
CA ALA A 18 -3.08 -6.22 10.47
C ALA A 18 -2.83 -5.04 11.43
N GLU A 19 -1.90 -5.19 12.38
CA GLU A 19 -1.49 -4.12 13.29
C GLU A 19 -0.86 -2.93 12.54
N ARG A 20 0.02 -3.22 11.56
CA ARG A 20 0.61 -2.19 10.69
C ARG A 20 -0.44 -1.46 9.85
N ARG A 21 -1.47 -2.16 9.37
CA ARG A 21 -2.58 -1.54 8.61
C ARG A 21 -3.43 -0.64 9.50
N ARG A 22 -3.74 -1.06 10.73
CA ARG A 22 -4.50 -0.24 11.69
C ARG A 22 -3.78 1.07 12.00
N THR A 23 -2.50 1.01 12.33
CA THR A 23 -1.70 2.20 12.64
C THR A 23 -1.66 3.19 11.47
N LYS A 24 -1.57 2.70 10.22
CA LYS A 24 -1.68 3.55 9.02
C LYS A 24 -3.07 4.15 8.84
N GLN A 25 -4.14 3.38 9.06
CA GLN A 25 -5.50 3.89 9.01
C GLN A 25 -5.77 4.95 10.08
N ASP A 26 -5.22 4.79 11.28
CA ASP A 26 -5.31 5.78 12.36
C ASP A 26 -4.62 7.11 11.96
N ALA A 27 -3.45 7.02 11.32
CA ALA A 27 -2.73 8.19 10.79
C ALA A 27 -3.56 8.92 9.72
N VAL A 28 -4.13 8.18 8.77
CA VAL A 28 -5.06 8.74 7.76
C VAL A 28 -6.27 9.38 8.42
N GLN A 29 -6.87 8.72 9.42
CA GLN A 29 -8.03 9.24 10.14
C GLN A 29 -7.73 10.57 10.86
N ALA A 30 -6.48 10.76 11.32
CA ALA A 30 -6.04 12.02 11.92
C ALA A 30 -5.86 13.15 10.88
N ILE A 31 -5.45 12.82 9.65
CA ILE A 31 -5.17 13.81 8.58
C ILE A 31 -6.44 14.33 7.92
N LEU A 32 -7.42 13.47 7.65
CA LEU A 32 -8.61 13.83 6.86
C LEU A 32 -9.44 14.99 7.44
N PRO A 33 -9.68 15.08 8.78
CA PRO A 33 -10.36 16.24 9.37
C PRO A 33 -9.59 17.55 9.22
N VAL A 34 -8.26 17.51 9.30
CA VAL A 34 -7.40 18.67 9.08
C VAL A 34 -7.55 19.17 7.65
N LYS A 35 -7.63 18.26 6.68
CA LYS A 35 -7.85 18.59 5.26
C LYS A 35 -9.24 19.19 4.99
N ALA A 36 -10.28 18.70 5.66
CA ALA A 36 -11.61 19.31 5.56
C ALA A 36 -11.64 20.73 6.17
N ALA A 37 -10.95 20.95 7.29
CA ALA A 37 -10.80 22.28 7.89
C ALA A 37 -10.01 23.24 6.97
N GLU A 38 -8.93 22.75 6.35
CA GLU A 38 -8.15 23.50 5.35
C GLU A 38 -9.01 23.88 4.13
N ALA A 39 -9.85 22.97 3.63
CA ALA A 39 -10.75 23.29 2.53
C ALA A 39 -11.75 24.40 2.90
N LYS A 40 -12.27 24.36 4.14
CA LYS A 40 -13.17 25.41 4.67
C LYS A 40 -12.48 26.78 4.74
N THR A 41 -11.23 26.86 5.19
CA THR A 41 -10.50 28.14 5.23
C THR A 41 -10.18 28.67 3.83
N ARG A 42 -10.10 27.78 2.83
CA ARG A 42 -9.91 28.11 1.41
C ARG A 42 -11.21 28.43 0.66
N GLY A 43 -12.35 28.50 1.35
CA GLY A 43 -13.63 28.94 0.78
C GLY A 43 -14.67 27.84 0.54
N LEU A 44 -14.42 26.61 1.00
CA LEU A 44 -15.45 25.58 0.96
C LEU A 44 -16.59 25.92 1.93
N ALA A 45 -17.83 25.88 1.46
CA ALA A 45 -19.00 26.16 2.27
C ALA A 45 -19.10 25.19 3.47
N PRO A 46 -19.58 25.62 4.65
CA PRO A 46 -19.66 24.75 5.83
C PRO A 46 -20.44 23.46 5.62
N ALA A 47 -21.55 23.50 4.88
CA ALA A 47 -22.35 22.31 4.55
C ALA A 47 -21.57 21.32 3.67
N GLU A 48 -20.77 21.82 2.72
CA GLU A 48 -19.94 20.99 1.87
C GLU A 48 -18.73 20.42 2.63
N ALA A 49 -18.18 21.16 3.59
CA ALA A 49 -17.13 20.64 4.48
C ALA A 49 -17.63 19.48 5.36
N MET A 50 -18.90 19.52 5.81
CA MET A 50 -19.51 18.38 6.51
C MET A 50 -19.71 17.19 5.58
N ARG A 51 -20.24 17.40 4.36
CA ARG A 51 -20.32 16.35 3.35
C ARG A 51 -18.96 15.73 3.03
N LEU A 52 -17.90 16.53 3.01
CA LEU A 52 -16.55 16.06 2.77
C LEU A 52 -16.05 15.15 3.90
N LEU A 53 -16.32 15.49 5.15
CA LEU A 53 -16.02 14.62 6.31
C LEU A 53 -16.76 13.29 6.23
N ASP A 54 -18.04 13.31 5.85
CA ASP A 54 -18.83 12.08 5.67
C ASP A 54 -18.24 11.20 4.55
N LEU A 55 -17.81 11.81 3.45
CA LEU A 55 -17.15 11.09 2.35
C LEU A 55 -15.81 10.49 2.79
N PHE A 56 -15.02 11.23 3.56
CA PHE A 56 -13.76 10.74 4.12
C PHE A 56 -13.97 9.56 5.07
N ALA A 57 -14.96 9.62 5.94
CA ALA A 57 -15.31 8.52 6.84
C ALA A 57 -15.78 7.28 6.05
N LYS A 58 -16.55 7.49 4.99
CA LYS A 58 -17.07 6.41 4.14
C LYS A 58 -15.98 5.71 3.30
N HIS A 59 -14.94 6.44 2.90
CA HIS A 59 -13.90 5.97 1.97
C HIS A 59 -12.50 6.03 2.58
N ILE A 60 -12.39 5.80 3.89
CA ILE A 60 -11.13 5.89 4.62
C ILE A 60 -10.06 4.91 4.10
N ASP A 61 -10.51 3.77 3.57
CA ASP A 61 -9.70 2.70 3.00
C ASP A 61 -9.06 3.06 1.64
N VAL A 62 -9.55 4.10 0.97
CA VAL A 62 -9.02 4.58 -0.32
C VAL A 62 -7.78 5.47 -0.13
N PHE A 63 -7.62 6.06 1.05
CA PHE A 63 -6.52 6.98 1.34
C PHE A 63 -5.35 6.23 1.98
N GLY A 64 -4.14 6.49 1.48
CA GLY A 64 -2.89 6.02 2.04
C GLY A 64 -1.89 7.17 2.20
N GLU A 65 -1.12 7.14 3.28
CA GLU A 65 0.03 8.04 3.45
C GLU A 65 1.21 7.59 2.58
N ASP A 66 1.46 6.28 2.53
CA ASP A 66 2.51 5.63 1.75
C ASP A 66 1.95 4.61 0.77
N LEU A 67 2.65 4.39 -0.34
CA LEU A 67 2.36 3.35 -1.32
C LEU A 67 3.01 2.01 -0.92
N GLY A 68 2.39 0.88 -1.29
CA GLY A 68 3.04 -0.44 -1.29
C GLY A 68 2.61 -1.43 -0.21
N ASP A 69 1.54 -1.15 0.54
CA ASP A 69 0.99 -2.03 1.58
C ASP A 69 -0.49 -2.42 1.34
N ASP A 70 -0.99 -2.14 0.14
CA ASP A 70 -2.35 -2.48 -0.25
C ASP A 70 -2.56 -3.99 -0.20
N LEU A 71 -3.78 -4.39 0.18
CA LEU A 71 -4.16 -5.79 0.07
C LEU A 71 -4.06 -6.22 -1.39
N PRO A 72 -3.52 -7.42 -1.67
CA PRO A 72 -3.62 -7.99 -2.99
C PRO A 72 -5.08 -8.00 -3.42
N VAL A 73 -5.34 -7.59 -4.66
CA VAL A 73 -6.66 -7.74 -5.26
C VAL A 73 -7.03 -9.22 -5.26
N GLU A 74 -8.29 -9.55 -4.95
CA GLU A 74 -8.82 -10.92 -4.95
C GLU A 74 -8.94 -11.47 -6.39
N VAL A 75 -7.80 -11.68 -7.02
CA VAL A 75 -7.67 -12.29 -8.35
C VAL A 75 -6.61 -13.38 -8.29
N GLU A 76 -6.68 -14.30 -9.25
CA GLU A 76 -5.65 -15.31 -9.39
C GLU A 76 -4.27 -14.64 -9.55
N PRO A 77 -3.21 -15.18 -8.89
CA PRO A 77 -1.88 -14.63 -9.02
C PRO A 77 -1.43 -14.57 -10.48
N LEU A 78 -0.68 -13.52 -10.82
CA LEU A 78 -0.12 -13.40 -12.14
C LEU A 78 0.89 -14.53 -12.41
N GLU A 79 0.64 -15.32 -13.45
CA GLU A 79 1.57 -16.35 -13.91
C GLU A 79 2.57 -15.78 -14.93
N VAL A 80 3.87 -15.99 -14.67
CA VAL A 80 4.93 -15.58 -15.58
C VAL A 80 5.22 -16.71 -16.56
N ARG A 81 5.02 -16.46 -17.86
CA ARG A 81 5.36 -17.41 -18.94
C ARG A 81 6.79 -17.17 -19.43
N ILE A 82 7.64 -18.18 -19.28
CA ILE A 82 9.03 -18.14 -19.74
C ILE A 82 9.11 -18.55 -21.21
N LYS A 83 9.89 -17.83 -22.00
CA LYS A 83 10.12 -18.15 -23.41
C LYS A 83 10.87 -19.49 -23.55
N PRO A 84 10.51 -20.37 -24.50
CA PRO A 84 11.25 -21.61 -24.74
C PRO A 84 12.74 -21.35 -25.00
N GLY A 85 13.61 -22.15 -24.39
CA GLY A 85 15.06 -22.03 -24.50
C GLY A 85 15.70 -20.96 -23.59
N SER A 86 14.92 -20.26 -22.77
CA SER A 86 15.47 -19.34 -21.77
C SER A 86 16.16 -20.08 -20.63
N THR A 87 17.30 -19.53 -20.19
CA THR A 87 18.09 -20.04 -19.07
C THR A 87 18.13 -18.99 -17.95
N PRO A 88 17.97 -19.37 -16.67
CA PRO A 88 18.13 -18.45 -15.55
C PRO A 88 19.54 -17.83 -15.53
N VAL A 89 19.63 -16.52 -15.27
CA VAL A 89 20.92 -15.81 -15.17
C VAL A 89 21.01 -15.14 -13.81
N LYS A 90 22.11 -15.37 -13.09
CA LYS A 90 22.43 -14.63 -11.85
C LYS A 90 23.10 -13.32 -12.23
N CYS A 91 22.43 -12.19 -12.01
CA CYS A 91 23.05 -10.88 -12.14
C CYS A 91 23.79 -10.53 -10.84
N GLY A 92 25.00 -9.95 -10.93
CA GLY A 92 25.72 -9.42 -9.77
C GLY A 92 25.04 -8.16 -9.22
N MET A 93 25.10 -7.95 -7.91
CA MET A 93 24.50 -6.77 -7.28
C MET A 93 25.25 -5.52 -7.71
N ARG A 94 24.53 -4.50 -8.21
CA ARG A 94 25.13 -3.20 -8.52
C ARG A 94 25.42 -2.46 -7.23
N TRP A 95 26.64 -1.95 -7.11
CA TRP A 95 27.04 -1.06 -6.03
C TRP A 95 26.78 0.38 -6.46
N TYR A 96 25.95 1.09 -5.71
CA TYR A 96 25.76 2.53 -5.86
C TYR A 96 26.70 3.26 -4.89
N PRO A 97 27.28 4.42 -5.28
CA PRO A 97 28.00 5.28 -4.35
C PRO A 97 27.11 5.68 -3.17
N GLN A 98 27.71 5.81 -1.98
CA GLN A 98 27.06 6.45 -0.82
C GLN A 98 27.01 7.97 -1.00
#